data_AF-A0A250IPQ2-F1
#
_entry.id   AF-A0A250IPQ2-F1
#
_cell.length_a   1.000
_cell.length_b   1.000
_cell.length_c   1.000
_cell.angle_alpha   90.00
_cell.angle_beta   90.00
_cell.angle_gamma   90.00
#
_symmetry.space_group_name_H-M   'P 1'
#
loop_
_entity.id
_entity.type
_entity.pdbx_description
1 polymer ?
#
loop_
_entity_poly.entity_id
_entity_poly.type
_entity_poly.pdbx_seq_one_letter_code
_entity_poly.pdbx_strand_id
1 'polypeptide(L)'
;MDADTDELLRLAFAQAPANLANVAITRMRAEVGGESSRGISYELLLPDGNVRTWLLDTVLPRLVDYLESIGAKLPRCGGVFLSVFSGDTLHFIHARDVIALLSGWSGLSSDELKRRYGPR
;
A
#
# COMPACT_ATOMS: atom_id res chain seq x y z
N MET A 1 -19.10 -5.23 -4.10
CA MET A 1 -17.64 -5.18 -3.94
C MET A 1 -17.11 -6.56 -4.29
N ASP A 2 -16.04 -6.66 -5.10
CA ASP A 2 -15.50 -7.98 -5.47
C ASP A 2 -14.61 -8.54 -4.35
N ALA A 3 -14.45 -9.86 -4.31
CA ALA A 3 -13.77 -10.55 -3.20
C ALA A 3 -12.31 -10.11 -3.02
N ASP A 4 -11.64 -9.71 -4.11
CA ASP A 4 -10.25 -9.25 -4.09
C ASP A 4 -10.14 -7.85 -3.46
N THR A 5 -11.12 -6.98 -3.74
CA THR A 5 -11.25 -5.67 -3.09
C THR A 5 -11.48 -5.84 -1.58
N ASP A 6 -12.41 -6.72 -1.20
CA ASP A 6 -12.70 -7.00 0.20
C ASP A 6 -11.48 -7.57 0.93
N GLU A 7 -10.70 -8.43 0.27
CA GLU A 7 -9.45 -8.97 0.83
C GLU A 7 -8.41 -7.90 1.08
N LEU A 8 -8.19 -6.99 0.13
CA LEU A 8 -7.28 -5.85 0.33
C LEU A 8 -7.75 -4.97 1.50
N LEU A 9 -9.02 -4.54 1.49
CA LEU A 9 -9.49 -3.55 2.47
C LEU A 9 -9.59 -4.10 3.89
N ARG A 10 -9.70 -5.43 4.07
CA ARG A 10 -9.59 -6.08 5.39
C ARG A 10 -8.22 -5.93 6.04
N LEU A 11 -7.18 -5.58 5.29
CA LEU A 11 -5.85 -5.29 5.84
C LEU A 11 -5.77 -3.90 6.48
N ALA A 12 -6.80 -3.07 6.35
CA ALA A 12 -6.77 -1.72 6.88
C ALA A 12 -6.65 -1.71 8.41
N PHE A 13 -5.63 -1.02 8.92
CA PHE A 13 -5.45 -0.81 10.36
C PHE A 13 -6.21 0.43 10.86
N ALA A 14 -6.61 1.31 9.94
CA ALA A 14 -7.44 2.47 10.24
C ALA A 14 -8.25 2.89 8.99
N GLN A 15 -9.34 3.62 9.23
CA GLN A 15 -10.21 4.16 8.20
C GLN A 15 -10.62 5.60 8.53
N ALA A 16 -10.96 6.39 7.51
CA ALA A 16 -11.53 7.72 7.64
C ALA A 16 -12.47 8.04 6.47
N PRO A 17 -13.42 8.97 6.64
CA PRO A 17 -14.16 9.53 5.51
C PRO A 17 -13.22 10.16 4.47
N ALA A 18 -13.48 9.94 3.18
CA ALA A 18 -12.64 10.47 2.09
C ALA A 18 -12.60 12.01 2.07
N ASN A 19 -13.68 12.68 2.47
CA ASN A 19 -13.72 14.14 2.59
C ASN A 19 -12.82 14.70 3.71
N LEU A 20 -12.29 13.86 4.60
CA LEU A 20 -11.34 14.21 5.66
C LEU A 20 -9.91 13.72 5.38
N ALA A 21 -9.62 13.25 4.15
CA ALA A 21 -8.38 12.57 3.80
C ALA A 21 -7.11 13.33 4.22
N ASN A 22 -7.02 14.63 3.92
CA ASN A 22 -5.82 15.42 4.23
C ASN A 22 -5.46 15.41 5.72
N VAL A 23 -6.48 15.56 6.58
CA VAL A 23 -6.29 15.56 8.03
C VAL A 23 -5.93 14.16 8.51
N ALA A 24 -6.64 13.14 8.03
CA ALA A 24 -6.42 11.75 8.40
C ALA A 24 -5.01 11.27 7.98
N ILE A 25 -4.58 11.53 6.74
CA ILE A 25 -3.24 11.20 6.25
C ILE A 25 -2.17 11.89 7.10
N THR A 26 -2.34 13.19 7.40
CA THR A 26 -1.39 13.93 8.23
C THR A 26 -1.23 13.31 9.61
N ARG A 27 -2.35 12.92 10.22
CA ARG A 27 -2.35 12.19 11.50
C ARG A 27 -1.64 10.84 11.38
N MET A 28 -1.97 10.04 10.36
CA MET A 28 -1.35 8.73 10.15
C MET A 28 0.16 8.81 9.89
N ARG A 29 0.64 9.85 9.18
CA ARG A 29 2.07 10.09 9.01
C ARG A 29 2.80 10.29 10.35
N ALA A 30 2.18 10.99 11.30
CA ALA A 30 2.74 11.15 12.65
C ALA A 30 2.72 9.83 13.43
N GLU A 31 1.62 9.07 13.37
CA GLU A 31 1.49 7.79 14.10
C GLU A 31 2.43 6.70 13.55
N VAL A 32 2.52 6.54 12.22
CA VAL A 32 3.36 5.50 11.58
C VAL A 32 4.85 5.86 11.63
N GLY A 33 5.19 7.15 11.58
CA GLY A 33 6.58 7.61 11.60
C GLY A 33 7.27 7.52 12.97
N GLY A 34 6.49 7.51 14.06
CA GLY A 34 6.99 7.58 15.42
C GLY A 34 7.73 8.88 15.74
N GLU A 35 8.52 8.89 16.81
CA GLU A 35 9.21 10.09 17.30
C GLU A 35 10.40 10.52 16.41
N SER A 36 10.95 9.59 15.62
CA SER A 36 12.23 9.78 14.91
C SER A 36 12.08 10.04 13.41
N SER A 37 10.88 9.91 12.83
CA SER A 37 10.64 10.15 11.41
C SER A 37 9.17 10.46 11.12
N ARG A 38 8.85 11.04 9.96
CA ARG A 38 7.45 11.04 9.48
C ARG A 38 7.22 9.82 8.62
N GLY A 39 6.11 9.13 8.85
CA GLY A 39 5.64 8.07 7.99
C GLY A 39 5.33 8.60 6.59
N ILE A 40 5.47 7.72 5.60
CA ILE A 40 5.25 8.02 4.19
C ILE A 40 3.92 7.40 3.78
N SER A 41 3.07 8.23 3.16
CA SER A 41 1.78 7.82 2.60
C SER A 41 1.92 7.62 1.10
N TYR A 42 1.60 6.43 0.61
CA TYR A 42 1.47 6.12 -0.81
C TYR A 42 -0.02 6.07 -1.17
N GLU A 43 -0.49 7.01 -1.98
CA GLU A 43 -1.93 7.19 -2.23
C GLU A 43 -2.38 6.39 -3.46
N LEU A 44 -3.54 5.72 -3.33
CA LEU A 44 -4.14 4.89 -4.38
C LEU A 44 -5.64 5.09 -4.42
N LEU A 45 -6.19 5.23 -5.63
CA LEU A 45 -7.62 5.14 -5.88
C LEU A 45 -7.93 3.77 -6.46
N LEU A 46 -8.81 2.99 -5.81
CA LEU A 46 -9.19 1.70 -6.36
C LEU A 46 -10.09 1.87 -7.59
N PRO A 47 -9.85 1.09 -8.66
CA PRO A 47 -10.74 1.07 -9.80
C PRO A 47 -12.04 0.33 -9.47
N ASP A 48 -13.06 0.56 -10.29
CA ASP A 48 -14.28 -0.24 -10.26
C ASP A 48 -14.02 -1.62 -10.89
N GLY A 49 -13.86 -2.64 -10.05
CA GLY A 49 -13.63 -4.02 -10.46
C GLY A 49 -12.21 -4.31 -10.96
N ASN A 50 -11.93 -5.60 -11.20
CA ASN A 50 -10.61 -6.11 -11.65
C ASN A 50 -9.44 -5.66 -10.74
N VAL A 51 -9.72 -5.49 -9.45
CA VAL A 51 -8.77 -4.92 -8.49
C VAL A 51 -7.48 -5.74 -8.40
N ARG A 52 -7.55 -7.07 -8.40
CA ARG A 52 -6.36 -7.93 -8.40
C ARG A 52 -5.46 -7.67 -9.61
N THR A 53 -5.99 -7.74 -10.82
CA THR A 53 -5.19 -7.53 -12.04
C THR A 53 -4.58 -6.13 -12.05
N TRP A 54 -5.35 -5.11 -11.71
CA TRP A 54 -4.83 -3.74 -11.63
C TRP A 54 -3.72 -3.60 -10.59
N LEU A 55 -3.88 -4.19 -9.40
CA LEU A 55 -2.84 -4.18 -8.36
C LEU A 55 -1.57 -4.89 -8.81
N LEU A 56 -1.69 -6.06 -9.44
CA LEU A 56 -0.53 -6.86 -9.87
C LEU A 56 0.22 -6.23 -11.05
N ASP A 57 -0.50 -5.71 -12.05
CA ASP A 57 0.10 -5.26 -13.29
C ASP A 57 0.51 -3.78 -13.24
N THR A 58 -0.22 -2.96 -12.47
CA THR A 58 -0.02 -1.50 -12.45
C THR A 58 0.62 -1.02 -11.16
N VAL A 59 0.12 -1.47 -10.01
CA VAL A 59 0.57 -0.94 -8.71
C VAL A 59 1.83 -1.64 -8.21
N LEU A 60 1.87 -2.97 -8.24
CA LEU A 60 2.95 -3.76 -7.67
C LEU A 60 4.33 -3.36 -8.22
N PRO A 61 4.54 -3.22 -9.55
CA PRO A 61 5.85 -2.85 -10.07
C PRO A 61 6.32 -1.50 -9.56
N ARG A 62 5.42 -0.50 -9.56
CA ARG A 62 5.72 0.88 -9.14
C ARG A 62 5.93 0.98 -7.64
N LEU A 63 5.14 0.23 -6.87
CA LEU A 63 5.25 0.21 -5.42
C LEU A 63 6.57 -0.41 -4.98
N VAL A 64 7.00 -1.53 -5.60
CA VAL A 64 8.29 -2.15 -5.30
C VAL A 64 9.45 -1.21 -5.65
N ASP A 65 9.45 -0.64 -6.85
CA ASP A 65 10.47 0.34 -7.28
C ASP A 65 10.56 1.50 -6.28
N TYR A 66 9.41 2.08 -5.92
CA TYR A 66 9.34 3.19 -4.98
C TYR A 66 9.90 2.80 -3.60
N LEU A 67 9.41 1.71 -3.00
CA LEU A 67 9.81 1.24 -1.67
C LEU A 67 11.31 0.94 -1.59
N GLU A 68 11.87 0.36 -2.65
CA GLU A 68 13.29 0.08 -2.74
C GLU A 68 14.11 1.37 -2.91
N SER A 69 13.63 2.33 -3.70
CA SER A 69 14.30 3.60 -3.97
C SER A 69 14.37 4.51 -2.74
N ILE A 70 13.29 4.58 -1.94
CA ILE A 70 13.25 5.41 -0.73
C ILE A 70 13.90 4.75 0.50
N GLY A 71 14.43 3.53 0.35
CA GLY A 71 15.09 2.82 1.45
C GLY A 71 14.14 2.14 2.45
N ALA A 72 12.84 2.09 2.18
CA ALA A 72 11.87 1.37 3.02
C ALA A 72 12.08 -0.16 2.96
N LYS A 73 12.55 -0.65 1.81
CA LYS A 73 13.04 -2.02 1.51
C LYS A 73 12.07 -3.16 1.83
N LEU A 74 11.84 -4.03 0.85
CA LEU A 74 11.09 -5.27 1.08
C LEU A 74 11.88 -6.24 1.99
N PRO A 75 11.21 -7.08 2.80
CA PRO A 75 9.76 -7.19 2.95
C PRO A 75 9.17 -6.23 3.99
N ARG A 76 10.00 -5.56 4.79
CA ARG A 76 9.55 -4.82 5.98
C ARG A 76 8.84 -3.51 5.64
N CYS A 77 9.21 -2.86 4.53
CA CYS A 77 8.59 -1.63 4.03
C CYS A 77 8.47 -0.56 5.12
N GLY A 78 9.55 -0.35 5.87
CA GLY A 78 9.53 0.42 7.12
C GLY A 78 9.05 1.85 6.92
N GLY A 79 8.11 2.29 7.76
CA GLY A 79 7.60 3.66 7.76
C GLY A 79 6.66 4.02 6.61
N VAL A 80 6.25 3.06 5.77
CA VAL A 80 5.36 3.30 4.62
C VAL A 80 4.00 2.65 4.83
N PHE A 81 2.95 3.41 4.53
CA PHE A 81 1.57 2.93 4.47
C PHE A 81 0.88 3.43 3.20
N LEU A 82 -0.16 2.72 2.79
CA LEU A 82 -0.99 3.06 1.66
C LEU A 82 -2.26 3.74 2.17
N SER A 83 -2.63 4.82 1.47
CA SER A 83 -3.85 5.57 1.65
C SER A 83 -4.77 5.21 0.47
N VAL A 84 -5.63 4.23 0.69
CA VAL A 84 -6.45 3.58 -0.35
C VAL A 84 -7.87 4.13 -0.33
N PHE A 85 -8.24 4.87 -1.37
CA PHE A 85 -9.57 5.42 -1.56
C PHE A 85 -10.47 4.36 -2.22
N SER A 86 -11.62 4.09 -1.59
CA SER A 86 -12.68 3.21 -2.10
C SER A 86 -14.04 3.81 -1.78
N GLY A 87 -14.73 4.32 -2.81
CA GLY A 87 -15.93 5.14 -2.64
C GLY A 87 -15.68 6.34 -1.71
N ASP A 88 -16.54 6.51 -0.71
CA ASP A 88 -16.46 7.61 0.26
C ASP A 88 -15.53 7.31 1.46
N THR A 89 -14.77 6.21 1.42
CA THR A 89 -13.92 5.78 2.54
C THR A 89 -12.46 5.69 2.14
N LEU A 90 -11.60 6.27 2.98
CA LEU A 90 -10.15 6.15 2.94
C LEU A 90 -9.71 5.05 3.91
N HIS A 91 -8.92 4.10 3.40
CA HIS A 91 -8.37 2.97 4.13
C HIS A 91 -6.86 3.11 4.27
N PHE A 92 -6.34 2.95 5.48
CA PHE A 92 -4.90 2.97 5.75
C PHE A 92 -4.40 1.55 5.95
N ILE A 93 -3.44 1.13 5.11
CA ILE A 93 -2.91 -0.23 5.10
C ILE A 93 -1.39 -0.17 5.14
N HIS A 94 -0.71 -0.97 5.98
CA HIS A 94 0.75 -0.96 5.95
C HIS A 94 1.27 -1.50 4.62
N ALA A 95 2.33 -0.90 4.07
CA ALA A 95 2.91 -1.34 2.81
C ALA A 95 3.40 -2.79 2.87
N ARG A 96 3.90 -3.25 4.02
CA ARG A 96 4.31 -4.65 4.22
C ARG A 96 3.17 -5.65 4.02
N ASP A 97 1.96 -5.30 4.47
CA ASP A 97 0.79 -6.18 4.42
C ASP A 97 0.26 -6.25 2.98
N VAL A 98 0.29 -5.12 2.26
CA VAL A 98 -0.03 -5.10 0.82
C VAL A 98 1.00 -5.88 0.02
N ILE A 99 2.30 -5.71 0.26
CA ILE A 99 3.34 -6.49 -0.43
C ILE A 99 3.18 -7.99 -0.15
N ALA A 100 2.88 -8.38 1.09
CA ALA A 100 2.64 -9.78 1.43
C ALA A 100 1.43 -10.36 0.66
N LEU A 101 0.33 -9.61 0.59
CA LEU A 101 -0.85 -10.00 -0.19
C LEU A 101 -0.53 -10.16 -1.68
N LEU A 102 0.12 -9.16 -2.30
CA LEU A 102 0.43 -9.16 -3.73
C LEU A 102 1.50 -10.19 -4.09
N SER A 103 2.45 -10.46 -3.19
CA SER A 103 3.39 -11.58 -3.28
C SER A 103 2.63 -12.91 -3.31
N GLY A 104 1.65 -13.10 -2.42
CA GLY A 104 0.78 -14.27 -2.41
C GLY A 104 -0.04 -14.45 -3.69
N TRP A 105 -0.67 -13.38 -4.18
CA TRP A 105 -1.46 -13.44 -5.42
C TRP A 105 -0.63 -13.65 -6.68
N SER A 106 0.58 -13.10 -6.75
CA SER A 106 1.49 -13.27 -7.90
C SER A 106 2.27 -14.58 -7.87
N GLY A 107 2.35 -15.24 -6.71
CA GLY A 107 3.23 -16.40 -6.49
C GLY A 107 4.72 -16.05 -6.49
N LEU A 108 5.09 -14.77 -6.41
CA LEU A 108 6.48 -14.30 -6.41
C LEU A 108 6.94 -14.01 -4.99
N SER A 109 8.13 -14.48 -4.61
CA SER A 109 8.77 -14.10 -3.36
C SER A 109 9.19 -12.62 -3.35
N SER A 110 9.42 -12.06 -2.16
CA SER A 110 9.92 -10.69 -2.03
C SER A 110 11.24 -10.45 -2.79
N ASP A 111 12.14 -11.44 -2.85
CA ASP A 111 13.40 -11.31 -3.58
C ASP A 111 13.19 -11.33 -5.10
N GLU A 112 12.22 -12.09 -5.60
CA GLU A 112 11.82 -12.06 -7.02
C GLU A 112 11.17 -10.73 -7.39
N LEU A 113 10.30 -10.20 -6.52
CA LEU A 113 9.71 -8.88 -6.70
C LEU A 113 10.79 -7.80 -6.80
N LYS A 114 11.77 -7.80 -5.88
CA LYS A 114 12.92 -6.88 -5.93
C LYS A 114 13.72 -7.02 -7.21
N ARG A 115 14.06 -8.24 -7.62
CA ARG A 115 14.84 -8.47 -8.86
C ARG A 115 14.09 -8.00 -10.10
N ARG A 116 12.77 -8.17 -10.13
CA ARG A 116 11.95 -7.87 -11.31
C ARG A 116 11.56 -6.40 -11.42
N TYR A 117 11.32 -5.75 -10.28
CA TYR A 117 10.69 -4.43 -10.22
C TYR A 117 11.46 -3.40 -9.40
N GLY A 118 12.54 -3.78 -8.70
CA GLY A 118 13.38 -2.82 -7.99
C GLY A 118 14.09 -1.85 -8.94
N PRO A 119 14.64 -0.75 -8.40
CA PRO A 119 15.39 0.23 -9.17
C PRO A 119 16.60 -0.45 -9.84
N ARG A 120 16.89 -0.03 -11.07
CA ARG A 120 18.03 -0.50 -11.86
C ARG A 120 19.34 0.16 -11.45
#